data_AF-A0A7J0G4M1-F1
#
_entry.id   AF-A0A7J0G4M1-F1
#
_cell.length_a   1.000
_cell.length_b   1.000
_cell.length_c   1.000
_cell.angle_alpha   90.00
_cell.angle_beta   90.00
_cell.angle_gamma   90.00
#
_symmetry.space_group_name_H-M   'P 1'
#
loop_
_entity.id
_entity.type
_entity.pdbx_description
1 polymer ?
#
loop_
_entity_poly.entity_id
_entity_poly.type
_entity_poly.pdbx_seq_one_letter_code
_entity_poly.pdbx_strand_id
1 'polypeptide(L)'
;MVTVDTRPVFVATDDEKIAECCRGFGADVIMTSESCRNGTERCNEALQKLEKKYDVVVNIQGDEPLIEPEVIDGIVKALQAAPDAVFSTAVTSLTPEDAFDPNRVKCVMDTHGYAIYFSRGLIPYNKSAKVNPEYPYMLHLGIQSYDTKFLKIYPELPSTPLQLEEDLEQLKVLENGYKMKVIKVDHEAHGIDAPEDVEKIERFMCERNLS
;
A
#
# COMPACT_ATOMS: atom_id res chain seq x y z
N MET A 1 6.58 -27.57 12.42
CA MET A 1 6.69 -27.02 11.05
C MET A 1 7.18 -25.60 11.24
N VAL A 2 8.46 -25.36 10.97
CA VAL A 2 9.13 -24.09 11.25
C VAL A 2 8.99 -23.23 10.00
N THR A 3 8.03 -22.32 9.99
CA THR A 3 8.06 -21.17 9.07
C THR A 3 8.54 -19.98 9.89
N VAL A 4 9.86 -19.92 10.12
CA VAL A 4 10.51 -18.64 10.37
C VAL A 4 10.44 -17.96 9.01
N ASP A 5 9.59 -16.98 8.88
CA ASP A 5 9.54 -16.17 7.68
C ASP A 5 10.84 -15.35 7.62
N THR A 6 11.79 -15.80 6.80
CA THR A 6 13.17 -15.28 6.73
C THR A 6 13.29 -13.99 5.93
N ARG A 7 12.23 -13.19 5.87
CA ARG A 7 12.23 -11.91 5.13
C ARG A 7 12.77 -10.81 6.05
N PRO A 8 13.83 -10.10 5.64
CA PRO A 8 14.32 -8.98 6.44
C PRO A 8 13.30 -7.83 6.38
N VAL A 9 12.99 -7.27 7.55
CA VAL A 9 12.08 -6.13 7.70
C VAL A 9 12.88 -4.93 8.17
N PHE A 10 12.69 -3.79 7.52
CA PHE A 10 13.39 -2.56 7.84
C PHE A 10 12.37 -1.44 8.04
N VAL A 11 12.60 -0.60 9.06
CA VAL A 11 11.92 0.68 9.18
C VAL A 11 12.73 1.72 8.41
N ALA A 12 12.13 2.34 7.40
CA ALA A 12 12.75 3.43 6.65
C ALA A 12 12.18 4.77 7.12
N THR A 13 13.01 5.65 7.69
CA THR A 13 12.59 6.94 8.25
C THR A 13 13.65 8.01 7.98
N ASP A 14 13.26 9.28 7.96
CA ASP A 14 14.16 10.44 7.97
C ASP A 14 14.29 11.07 9.37
N ASP A 15 13.35 10.79 10.28
CA ASP A 15 13.35 11.29 11.65
C ASP A 15 14.14 10.38 12.61
N GLU A 16 15.13 10.95 13.29
CA GLU A 16 15.97 10.24 14.26
C GLU A 16 15.19 9.80 15.51
N LYS A 17 14.13 10.50 15.93
CA LYS A 17 13.28 10.09 17.05
C LYS A 17 12.53 8.79 16.73
N ILE A 18 12.02 8.68 15.50
CA ILE A 18 11.40 7.43 15.01
C ILE A 18 12.45 6.33 14.97
N ALA A 19 13.65 6.64 14.45
CA ALA A 19 14.75 5.68 14.37
C ALA A 19 15.18 5.15 15.75
N GLU A 20 15.36 6.04 16.72
CA GLU A 20 15.70 5.68 18.10
C GLU A 20 14.62 4.83 18.76
N CYS A 21 13.33 5.18 18.58
CA CYS A 21 12.21 4.39 19.07
C CYS A 21 12.23 2.97 18.49
N CYS A 22 12.38 2.86 17.16
CA CYS A 22 12.41 1.58 16.45
C CYS A 22 13.58 0.69 16.84
N ARG A 23 14.78 1.26 16.96
CA ARG A 23 15.95 0.54 17.47
C ARG A 23 15.74 0.10 18.92
N GLY A 24 15.00 0.87 19.72
CA GLY A 24 14.67 0.56 21.11
C GLY A 24 13.92 -0.75 21.30
N PHE A 25 13.07 -1.13 20.32
CA PHE A 25 12.39 -2.44 20.31
C PHE A 25 13.04 -3.48 19.37
N GLY A 26 14.25 -3.19 18.87
CA GLY A 26 15.07 -4.14 18.13
C GLY A 26 14.81 -4.21 16.61
N ALA A 27 14.10 -3.24 16.03
CA ALA A 27 13.94 -3.17 14.58
C ALA A 27 15.21 -2.68 13.88
N ASP A 28 15.47 -3.24 12.69
CA ASP A 28 16.48 -2.72 11.78
C ASP A 28 15.98 -1.43 11.14
N VAL A 29 16.76 -0.35 11.23
CA VAL A 29 16.37 0.98 10.73
C VAL A 29 17.31 1.44 9.63
N ILE A 30 16.73 1.95 8.54
CA ILE A 30 17.45 2.59 7.44
C ILE A 30 17.08 4.07 7.44
N MET A 31 18.05 4.94 7.73
CA MET A 31 17.85 6.38 7.56
C MET A 31 17.69 6.70 6.07
N THR A 32 16.68 7.49 5.74
CA THR A 32 16.35 7.98 4.39
C THR A 32 16.37 9.51 4.40
N SER A 33 16.40 10.11 3.22
CA SER A 33 16.44 11.55 3.02
C SER A 33 15.05 12.16 3.15
N GLU A 34 14.97 13.32 3.80
CA GLU A 34 13.78 14.20 3.79
C GLU A 34 13.38 14.64 2.37
N SER A 35 14.25 14.47 1.38
CA SER A 35 13.94 14.77 -0.02
C SER A 35 13.08 13.70 -0.72
N CYS A 36 12.87 12.54 -0.11
CA CYS A 36 11.95 11.52 -0.63
C CYS A 36 10.53 12.07 -0.64
N ARG A 37 9.93 12.19 -1.84
CA ARG A 37 8.62 12.86 -2.00
C ARG A 37 7.44 12.00 -1.56
N ASN A 38 7.63 10.68 -1.49
CA ASN A 38 6.58 9.71 -1.18
C ASN A 38 7.20 8.39 -0.69
N GLY A 39 6.33 7.46 -0.26
CA GLY A 39 6.73 6.14 0.22
C GLY A 39 7.50 5.34 -0.82
N THR A 40 7.10 5.40 -2.09
CA THR A 40 7.81 4.67 -3.17
C THR A 40 9.27 5.12 -3.31
N GLU A 41 9.55 6.42 -3.27
CA GLU A 41 10.92 6.95 -3.33
C GLU A 41 11.73 6.56 -2.09
N ARG A 42 11.10 6.60 -0.91
CA ARG A 42 11.71 6.16 0.34
C ARG A 42 12.10 4.69 0.29
N CYS A 43 11.25 3.83 -0.26
CA CYS A 43 11.56 2.41 -0.49
C CYS A 43 12.73 2.23 -1.46
N ASN A 44 12.79 2.99 -2.56
CA ASN A 44 13.92 2.93 -3.48
C ASN A 44 15.24 3.35 -2.81
N GLU A 45 15.24 4.47 -2.07
CA GLU A 45 16.44 4.93 -1.37
C GLU A 45 16.89 3.93 -0.30
N ALA A 46 15.96 3.40 0.49
CA ALA A 46 16.26 2.37 1.48
C ALA A 46 16.88 1.13 0.84
N LEU A 47 16.31 0.67 -0.27
CA LEU A 47 16.84 -0.46 -1.03
C LEU A 47 18.27 -0.18 -1.55
N GLN A 48 18.59 1.03 -2.00
CA GLN A 48 19.92 1.40 -2.47
C GLN A 48 20.99 1.36 -1.36
N LYS A 49 20.58 1.53 -0.09
CA LYS A 49 21.48 1.44 1.08
C LYS A 49 21.72 0.00 1.54
N LEU A 50 20.98 -0.97 1.01
CA LEU A 50 21.16 -2.38 1.31
C LEU A 50 22.21 -3.02 0.39
N GLU A 51 23.14 -3.79 0.97
CA GLU A 51 24.14 -4.54 0.19
C GLU A 51 23.53 -5.73 -0.58
N LYS A 52 22.46 -6.31 -0.02
CA LYS A 52 21.77 -7.46 -0.58
C LYS A 52 20.84 -7.02 -1.72
N LYS A 53 20.75 -7.86 -2.75
CA LYS A 53 19.81 -7.70 -3.85
C LYS A 53 18.54 -8.48 -3.56
N TYR A 54 17.41 -7.86 -3.89
CA TYR A 54 16.08 -8.44 -3.80
C TYR A 54 15.39 -8.31 -5.16
N ASP A 55 14.49 -9.24 -5.45
CA ASP A 55 13.67 -9.18 -6.66
C ASP A 55 12.40 -8.35 -6.41
N VAL A 56 11.82 -8.49 -5.22
CA VAL A 56 10.58 -7.81 -4.80
C VAL A 56 10.83 -7.02 -3.51
N VAL A 57 10.30 -5.80 -3.45
CA VAL A 57 10.21 -4.98 -2.24
C VAL A 57 8.74 -4.81 -1.88
N VAL A 58 8.40 -4.94 -0.61
CA VAL A 58 7.05 -4.63 -0.11
C VAL A 58 7.12 -3.35 0.72
N ASN A 59 6.26 -2.39 0.39
CA ASN A 59 6.00 -1.20 1.19
C ASN A 59 4.80 -1.46 2.09
N ILE A 60 5.01 -1.37 3.40
CA ILE A 60 3.98 -1.43 4.44
C ILE A 60 4.01 -0.08 5.14
N GLN A 61 2.90 0.64 5.07
CA GLN A 61 2.81 1.96 5.68
C GLN A 61 2.81 1.83 7.21
N GLY A 62 3.40 2.80 7.90
CA GLY A 62 3.52 2.78 9.36
C GLY A 62 2.20 3.04 10.11
N ASP A 63 1.17 3.48 9.39
CA ASP A 63 -0.18 3.79 9.86
C ASP A 63 -1.20 2.64 9.62
N GLU A 64 -0.73 1.49 9.12
CA GLU A 64 -1.52 0.27 8.89
C GLU A 64 -1.09 -0.86 9.86
N PRO A 65 -1.34 -0.72 11.18
CA PRO A 65 -0.77 -1.61 12.21
C PRO A 65 -1.34 -3.04 12.18
N LEU A 66 -2.46 -3.26 11.50
CA LEU A 66 -3.23 -4.50 11.55
C LEU A 66 -3.19 -5.28 10.25
N ILE A 67 -2.29 -4.94 9.31
CA ILE A 67 -2.17 -5.64 8.04
C ILE A 67 -1.84 -7.12 8.26
N GLU A 68 -2.61 -8.00 7.63
CA GLU A 68 -2.44 -9.45 7.77
C GLU A 68 -1.25 -9.95 6.94
N PRO A 69 -0.39 -10.83 7.48
CA PRO A 69 0.72 -11.45 6.74
C PRO A 69 0.29 -12.13 5.43
N GLU A 70 -0.92 -12.68 5.38
CA GLU A 70 -1.50 -13.31 4.20
C GLU A 70 -1.72 -12.32 3.06
N VAL A 71 -2.01 -11.05 3.37
CA VAL A 71 -2.13 -9.99 2.37
C VAL A 71 -0.76 -9.65 1.78
N ILE A 72 0.27 -9.54 2.62
CA ILE A 72 1.68 -9.34 2.21
C ILE A 72 2.11 -10.47 1.25
N ASP A 73 1.86 -11.72 1.63
CA ASP A 73 2.17 -12.88 0.80
C ASP A 73 1.39 -12.89 -0.51
N GLY A 74 0.11 -12.50 -0.45
CA GLY A 74 -0.79 -12.48 -1.60
C GLY A 74 -0.29 -11.53 -2.68
N ILE A 75 0.08 -10.30 -2.33
CA ILE A 75 0.55 -9.32 -3.31
C ILE A 75 1.89 -9.76 -3.93
N VAL A 76 2.83 -10.28 -3.13
CA VAL A 76 4.11 -10.77 -3.65
C VAL A 76 3.89 -11.89 -4.67
N LYS A 77 3.02 -12.86 -4.35
CA LYS A 77 2.66 -13.96 -5.27
C LYS A 77 1.97 -13.43 -6.54
N ALA A 78 1.09 -12.45 -6.42
CA ALA A 78 0.39 -11.85 -7.55
C ALA A 78 1.35 -11.16 -8.52
N LEU A 79 2.33 -10.41 -8.00
CA LEU A 79 3.37 -9.79 -8.83
C LEU A 79 4.23 -10.84 -9.52
N GLN A 80 4.69 -11.87 -8.79
CA GLN A 80 5.52 -12.94 -9.37
C GLN A 80 4.79 -13.73 -10.47
N ALA A 81 3.47 -13.89 -10.35
CA ALA A 81 2.64 -14.56 -11.34
C ALA A 81 2.29 -13.68 -12.57
N ALA A 82 2.56 -12.38 -12.51
CA ALA A 82 2.22 -11.40 -13.54
C ALA A 82 3.48 -10.73 -14.11
N PRO A 83 4.23 -11.38 -15.02
CA PRO A 83 5.51 -10.88 -15.53
C PRO A 83 5.42 -9.58 -16.34
N ASP A 84 4.20 -9.16 -16.71
CA ASP A 84 3.92 -7.89 -17.37
C ASP A 84 3.51 -6.77 -16.41
N ALA A 85 3.37 -7.08 -15.11
CA ALA A 85 3.16 -6.11 -14.04
C ALA A 85 4.49 -5.76 -13.37
N VAL A 86 4.58 -4.53 -12.89
CA VAL A 86 5.75 -4.04 -12.13
C VAL A 86 5.43 -3.77 -10.66
N PHE A 87 4.15 -3.90 -10.33
CA PHE A 87 3.56 -3.49 -9.08
C PHE A 87 2.38 -4.40 -8.78
N SER A 88 2.13 -4.68 -7.50
CA SER A 88 0.83 -5.19 -7.07
C SER A 88 0.40 -4.67 -5.72
N THR A 89 -0.91 -4.67 -5.50
CA THR A 89 -1.57 -4.23 -4.26
C THR A 89 -2.81 -5.09 -3.99
N ALA A 90 -3.50 -4.81 -2.89
CA ALA A 90 -4.71 -5.47 -2.47
C ALA A 90 -5.88 -4.49 -2.37
N VAL A 91 -7.08 -5.03 -2.57
CA VAL A 91 -8.34 -4.34 -2.29
C VAL A 91 -9.22 -5.20 -1.39
N THR A 92 -10.04 -4.54 -0.58
CA THR A 92 -11.12 -5.16 0.20
C THR A 92 -12.47 -4.56 -0.22
N SER A 93 -13.56 -5.12 0.29
CA SER A 93 -14.89 -4.56 0.05
C SER A 93 -15.03 -3.22 0.75
N LEU A 94 -15.47 -2.20 0.01
CA LEU A 94 -15.78 -0.88 0.56
C LEU A 94 -17.16 -0.92 1.23
N THR A 95 -17.26 -0.36 2.43
CA THR A 95 -18.55 -0.18 3.10
C THR A 95 -19.31 1.01 2.49
N PRO A 96 -20.67 0.98 2.41
CA PRO A 96 -21.44 2.12 1.91
C PRO A 96 -21.20 3.43 2.67
N GLU A 97 -20.85 3.33 3.95
CA GLU A 97 -20.55 4.47 4.82
C GLU A 97 -19.26 5.19 4.39
N ASP A 98 -18.27 4.45 3.90
CA ASP A 98 -16.98 4.96 3.42
C ASP A 98 -17.04 5.50 1.97
N ALA A 99 -18.18 5.36 1.29
CA ALA A 99 -18.30 5.59 -0.16
C ALA A 99 -17.81 6.98 -0.62
N PHE A 100 -18.08 8.01 0.19
CA PHE A 100 -17.77 9.40 -0.10
C PHE A 100 -16.60 9.95 0.72
N ASP A 101 -15.95 9.11 1.53
CA ASP A 101 -14.76 9.51 2.26
C ASP A 101 -13.56 9.60 1.29
N PRO A 102 -12.92 10.79 1.15
CA PRO A 102 -11.76 10.97 0.28
C PRO A 102 -10.47 10.30 0.79
N ASN A 103 -10.41 9.89 2.06
CA ASN A 103 -9.29 9.13 2.62
C ASN A 103 -9.40 7.64 2.23
N ARG A 104 -10.62 7.17 1.98
CA ARG A 104 -10.90 5.80 1.52
C ARG A 104 -10.72 5.70 0.02
N VAL A 105 -9.53 5.38 -0.46
CA VAL A 105 -9.23 5.32 -1.90
C VAL A 105 -9.94 4.14 -2.57
N LYS A 106 -10.70 4.41 -3.63
CA LYS A 106 -11.39 3.39 -4.42
C LYS A 106 -10.50 2.87 -5.54
N CYS A 107 -10.65 1.61 -5.90
CA CYS A 107 -9.97 1.00 -7.05
C CYS A 107 -10.97 0.33 -7.98
N VAL A 108 -10.81 0.51 -9.29
CA VAL A 108 -11.51 -0.28 -10.31
C VAL A 108 -10.50 -1.13 -11.07
N MET A 109 -10.89 -2.35 -11.39
CA MET A 109 -10.02 -3.35 -12.03
C MET A 109 -10.66 -3.89 -13.31
N ASP A 110 -9.83 -4.41 -14.19
CA ASP A 110 -10.28 -5.19 -15.34
C ASP A 110 -10.67 -6.63 -14.94
N THR A 111 -11.19 -7.39 -15.90
CA THR A 111 -11.61 -8.78 -15.67
C THR A 111 -10.45 -9.74 -15.41
N HIS A 112 -9.20 -9.30 -15.58
CA HIS A 112 -8.00 -10.09 -15.31
C HIS A 112 -7.34 -9.69 -13.98
N GLY A 113 -7.88 -8.72 -13.24
CA GLY A 113 -7.29 -8.25 -11.98
C GLY A 113 -6.09 -7.31 -12.17
N TYR A 114 -6.06 -6.53 -13.24
CA TYR A 114 -5.20 -5.34 -13.34
C TYR A 114 -5.98 -4.09 -12.92
N ALA A 115 -5.32 -3.16 -12.23
CA ALA A 115 -5.92 -1.87 -11.94
C ALA A 115 -6.21 -1.12 -13.25
N ILE A 116 -7.43 -0.58 -13.35
CA ILE A 116 -7.82 0.38 -14.38
C ILE A 116 -7.60 1.80 -13.85
N TYR A 117 -8.05 2.09 -12.62
CA TYR A 117 -7.93 3.42 -12.03
C TYR A 117 -8.08 3.39 -10.50
N PHE A 118 -7.49 4.39 -9.84
CA PHE A 118 -7.66 4.68 -8.41
C PHE A 118 -8.23 6.09 -8.26
N SER A 119 -9.11 6.30 -7.29
CA SER A 119 -9.69 7.62 -7.05
C SER A 119 -10.12 7.81 -5.61
N ARG A 120 -10.00 9.04 -5.11
CA ARG A 120 -10.65 9.48 -3.88
C ARG A 120 -12.16 9.65 -4.07
N GLY A 121 -12.62 9.82 -5.31
CA GLY A 121 -14.04 9.82 -5.68
C GLY A 121 -14.64 8.42 -5.76
N LEU A 122 -15.97 8.33 -5.61
CA LEU A 122 -16.69 7.06 -5.75
C LEU A 122 -16.63 6.54 -7.20
N ILE A 123 -15.96 5.40 -7.40
CA ILE A 123 -15.84 4.73 -8.69
C ILE A 123 -16.18 3.23 -8.60
N PRO A 124 -16.88 2.67 -9.61
CA PRO A 124 -17.45 3.36 -10.76
C PRO A 124 -18.68 4.19 -10.36
N TYR A 125 -18.82 5.34 -11.00
CA TYR A 125 -20.02 6.16 -10.85
C TYR A 125 -21.17 5.56 -11.68
N ASN A 126 -22.40 5.66 -11.18
CA ASN A 126 -23.59 5.13 -11.86
C ASN A 126 -24.58 6.24 -12.22
N LYS A 127 -25.48 5.96 -13.16
CA LYS A 127 -26.46 6.94 -13.67
C LYS A 127 -27.44 7.44 -12.62
N SER A 128 -27.68 6.67 -11.55
CA SER A 128 -28.56 7.08 -10.46
C SER A 128 -27.89 8.06 -9.50
N ALA A 129 -26.59 8.33 -9.63
CA ALA A 129 -25.83 9.22 -8.76
C ALA A 129 -25.94 8.83 -7.27
N LYS A 130 -26.04 7.52 -7.00
CA LYS A 130 -26.22 6.95 -5.66
C LYS A 130 -25.29 5.76 -5.47
N VAL A 131 -24.91 5.46 -4.24
CA VAL A 131 -24.22 4.20 -3.93
C VAL A 131 -25.15 3.04 -4.27
N ASN A 132 -24.69 2.10 -5.09
CA ASN A 132 -25.42 0.86 -5.35
C ASN A 132 -25.00 -0.20 -4.31
N PRO A 133 -25.86 -0.59 -3.36
CA PRO A 133 -25.49 -1.57 -2.33
C PRO A 133 -25.22 -2.98 -2.87
N GLU A 134 -25.66 -3.29 -4.10
CA GLU A 134 -25.41 -4.58 -4.74
C GLU A 134 -24.10 -4.60 -5.55
N TYR A 135 -23.49 -3.44 -5.79
CA TYR A 135 -22.24 -3.37 -6.52
C TYR A 135 -21.05 -3.49 -5.56
N PRO A 136 -20.08 -4.38 -5.84
CA PRO A 136 -18.93 -4.58 -4.96
C PRO A 136 -17.87 -3.50 -5.20
N TYR A 137 -18.08 -2.32 -4.60
CA TYR A 137 -17.07 -1.26 -4.55
C TYR A 137 -15.82 -1.74 -3.81
N MET A 138 -14.65 -1.36 -4.29
CA MET A 138 -13.38 -1.88 -3.80
C MET A 138 -12.57 -0.77 -3.15
N LEU A 139 -12.21 -0.95 -1.89
CA LEU A 139 -11.31 -0.11 -1.11
C LEU A 139 -9.87 -0.59 -1.34
N HIS A 140 -8.99 0.31 -1.76
CA HIS A 140 -7.55 0.06 -1.86
C HIS A 140 -6.91 0.00 -0.48
N LEU A 141 -6.15 -1.06 -0.22
CA LEU A 141 -5.31 -1.20 0.96
C LEU A 141 -3.93 -0.60 0.62
N GLY A 142 -3.41 0.30 1.44
CA GLY A 142 -2.15 1.04 1.19
C GLY A 142 -0.88 0.20 1.10
N ILE A 143 -1.00 -1.14 1.06
CA ILE A 143 0.08 -2.10 0.91
C ILE A 143 0.44 -2.33 -0.56
N GLN A 144 1.73 -2.35 -0.85
CA GLN A 144 2.23 -2.38 -2.21
C GLN A 144 3.47 -3.26 -2.32
N SER A 145 3.61 -4.01 -3.41
CA SER A 145 4.84 -4.73 -3.74
C SER A 145 5.34 -4.33 -5.11
N TYR A 146 6.65 -4.16 -5.23
CA TYR A 146 7.33 -3.63 -6.39
C TYR A 146 8.32 -4.63 -6.96
N ASP A 147 8.38 -4.74 -8.29
CA ASP A 147 9.56 -5.29 -8.95
C ASP A 147 10.72 -4.31 -8.72
N THR A 148 11.85 -4.84 -8.25
CA THR A 148 13.00 -4.02 -7.86
C THR A 148 13.62 -3.26 -9.03
N LYS A 149 13.51 -3.77 -10.27
CA LYS A 149 14.01 -3.04 -11.44
C LYS A 149 13.12 -1.84 -11.73
N PHE A 150 11.81 -2.01 -11.60
CA PHE A 150 10.87 -0.89 -11.73
C PHE A 150 10.99 0.12 -10.58
N LEU A 151 11.18 -0.33 -9.33
CA LEU A 151 11.34 0.56 -8.19
C LEU A 151 12.49 1.57 -8.38
N LYS A 152 13.55 1.16 -9.09
CA LYS A 152 14.68 2.02 -9.48
C LYS A 152 14.35 3.01 -10.59
N ILE A 153 13.36 2.70 -11.43
CA ILE A 153 12.90 3.56 -12.53
C ILE A 153 11.92 4.63 -12.00
N TYR A 154 11.12 4.29 -10.98
CA TYR A 154 10.05 5.16 -10.49
C TYR A 154 10.47 6.61 -10.16
N PRO A 155 11.61 6.87 -9.48
CA PRO A 155 12.03 8.25 -9.17
C PRO A 155 12.33 9.08 -10.42
N GLU A 156 12.78 8.42 -11.50
CA GLU A 156 13.13 9.04 -12.79
C GLU A 156 11.89 9.39 -13.63
N LEU A 157 10.74 8.80 -13.31
CA LEU A 157 9.48 9.15 -13.99
C LEU A 157 9.08 10.59 -13.61
N PRO A 158 8.59 11.41 -14.56
CA PRO A 158 8.03 12.71 -14.22
C PRO A 158 6.75 12.53 -13.40
N SER A 159 6.44 13.51 -12.55
CA SER A 159 5.12 13.60 -11.95
C SER A 159 4.06 13.74 -13.04
N THR A 160 2.89 13.14 -12.81
CA THR A 160 1.83 13.06 -13.83
C THR A 160 0.54 13.76 -13.37
N PRO A 161 -0.32 14.23 -14.30
CA PRO A 161 -1.50 15.00 -13.93
C PRO A 161 -2.45 14.31 -12.95
N LEU A 162 -2.79 13.03 -13.16
CA LEU A 162 -3.72 12.33 -12.25
C LEU A 162 -3.07 12.05 -10.89
N GLN A 163 -1.77 11.72 -10.86
CA GLN A 163 -1.00 11.62 -9.61
C GLN A 163 -1.13 12.89 -8.77
N LEU A 164 -0.93 14.05 -9.38
CA LEU A 164 -0.93 15.34 -8.67
C LEU A 164 -2.34 15.78 -8.26
N GLU A 165 -3.35 15.53 -9.10
CA GLU A 165 -4.74 15.92 -8.82
C GLU A 165 -5.37 15.06 -7.71
N GLU A 166 -5.18 13.74 -7.77
CA GLU A 166 -5.74 12.82 -6.76
C GLU A 166 -4.82 12.66 -5.55
N ASP A 167 -3.58 13.13 -5.61
CA ASP A 167 -2.54 12.90 -4.60
C ASP A 167 -2.38 11.41 -4.30
N LEU A 168 -2.15 10.61 -5.35
CA LEU A 168 -2.02 9.14 -5.31
C LEU A 168 -0.81 8.69 -6.13
N GLU A 169 0.25 8.21 -5.46
CA GLU A 169 1.52 7.81 -6.09
C GLU A 169 1.36 6.69 -7.14
N GLN A 170 0.44 5.76 -6.93
CA GLN A 170 0.19 4.65 -7.84
C GLN A 170 -0.34 5.11 -9.21
N LEU A 171 -0.96 6.29 -9.30
CA LEU A 171 -1.42 6.83 -10.59
C LEU A 171 -0.24 7.22 -11.49
N LYS A 172 0.91 7.59 -10.93
CA LYS A 172 2.14 7.82 -11.69
C LYS A 172 2.56 6.59 -12.48
N VAL A 173 2.37 5.40 -11.91
CA VAL A 173 2.69 4.12 -12.54
C VAL A 173 1.72 3.86 -13.71
N LEU A 174 0.41 4.03 -13.48
CA LEU A 174 -0.62 3.82 -14.50
C LEU A 174 -0.50 4.82 -15.67
N GLU A 175 -0.28 6.10 -15.39
CA GLU A 175 -0.17 7.15 -16.42
C GLU A 175 1.07 6.99 -17.31
N ASN A 176 2.15 6.40 -16.77
CA ASN A 176 3.33 6.04 -17.56
C ASN A 176 3.18 4.69 -18.29
N GLY A 177 1.99 4.07 -18.30
CA GLY A 177 1.67 2.89 -19.09
C GLY A 177 2.10 1.55 -18.48
N TYR A 178 2.54 1.56 -17.22
CA TYR A 178 2.87 0.33 -16.50
C TYR A 178 1.62 -0.34 -15.94
N LYS A 179 1.69 -1.66 -15.77
CA LYS A 179 0.58 -2.45 -15.24
C LYS A 179 0.76 -2.78 -13.77
N MET A 180 -0.36 -2.81 -13.07
CA MET A 180 -0.44 -3.09 -11.64
C MET A 180 -1.41 -4.24 -11.40
N LYS A 181 -0.97 -5.27 -10.68
CA LYS A 181 -1.84 -6.39 -10.30
C LYS A 181 -2.58 -6.08 -9.00
N VAL A 182 -3.85 -6.44 -8.95
CA VAL A 182 -4.68 -6.20 -7.78
C VAL A 182 -5.32 -7.51 -7.34
N ILE A 183 -5.11 -7.87 -6.07
CA ILE A 183 -5.80 -9.01 -5.46
C ILE A 183 -6.96 -8.52 -4.61
N LYS A 184 -8.01 -9.34 -4.53
CA LYS A 184 -9.11 -9.12 -3.59
C LYS A 184 -8.83 -9.94 -2.34
N VAL A 185 -8.97 -9.30 -1.18
CA VAL A 185 -8.79 -9.93 0.13
C VAL A 185 -10.02 -9.68 0.99
N ASP A 186 -10.24 -10.58 1.96
CA ASP A 186 -11.24 -10.40 3.01
C ASP A 186 -10.51 -9.87 4.24
N HIS A 187 -10.25 -8.57 4.24
CA HIS A 187 -9.47 -7.89 5.27
C HIS A 187 -10.22 -6.64 5.76
N GLU A 188 -10.28 -6.47 7.07
CA GLU A 188 -10.84 -5.25 7.66
C GLU A 188 -9.78 -4.14 7.67
N ALA A 189 -10.03 -3.07 6.92
CA ALA A 189 -9.10 -1.95 6.80
C ALA A 189 -9.18 -1.02 8.03
N HIS A 190 -8.18 -1.13 8.90
CA HIS A 190 -8.05 -0.35 10.15
C HIS A 190 -6.84 0.59 10.10
N GLY A 191 -6.82 1.52 9.15
CA GLY A 191 -5.80 2.57 9.05
C GLY A 191 -5.98 3.66 10.12
N ILE A 192 -4.87 4.30 10.52
CA ILE A 192 -4.86 5.46 11.44
C ILE A 192 -4.70 6.74 10.62
N ASP A 193 -5.81 7.38 10.25
CA ASP A 193 -5.81 8.65 9.51
C ASP A 193 -6.16 9.85 10.40
N ALA A 194 -6.85 9.62 11.51
CA ALA A 194 -7.25 10.65 12.46
C ALA A 194 -6.94 10.24 13.92
N PRO A 195 -6.76 11.21 14.84
CA PRO A 195 -6.54 10.91 16.27
C PRO A 195 -7.62 10.00 16.87
N GLU A 196 -8.86 10.09 16.39
CA GLU A 196 -9.99 9.28 16.85
C GLU A 196 -9.89 7.80 16.44
N ASP A 197 -9.05 7.46 15.46
CA ASP A 197 -8.86 6.08 15.00
C ASP A 197 -7.93 5.29 15.93
N VAL A 198 -7.05 5.99 16.67
CA VAL A 198 -6.16 5.37 17.65
C VAL A 198 -6.95 4.61 18.72
N GLU A 199 -7.97 5.23 19.31
CA GLU A 199 -8.78 4.58 20.36
C GLU A 199 -9.52 3.33 19.85
N LYS A 200 -9.94 3.34 18.57
CA LYS A 200 -10.62 2.20 17.95
C LYS A 200 -9.65 1.03 17.77
N ILE A 201 -8.43 1.33 17.29
CA ILE A 201 -7.40 0.33 17.05
C ILE A 201 -6.84 -0.22 18.36
N GLU A 202 -6.58 0.62 19.36
CA GLU A 202 -6.15 0.17 20.68
C GLU A 202 -7.17 -0.80 21.30
N ARG A 203 -8.47 -0.50 21.19
CA ARG A 203 -9.54 -1.39 21.65
C ARG A 203 -9.54 -2.71 20.90
N PHE A 204 -9.43 -2.66 19.57
CA PHE A 204 -9.40 -3.85 18.73
C PHE A 204 -8.17 -4.73 19.03
N MET A 205 -7.00 -4.13 19.23
CA MET A 205 -5.77 -4.83 19.62
C MET A 205 -5.94 -5.53 20.98
N CYS A 206 -6.54 -4.83 21.96
CA CYS A 206 -6.85 -5.41 23.27
C CYS A 206 -7.81 -6.61 23.16
N GLU A 207 -8.88 -6.49 22.37
CA GLU A 207 -9.87 -7.56 22.16
C GLU A 207 -9.25 -8.80 21.49
N ARG A 208 -8.24 -8.60 20.63
CA ARG A 208 -7.54 -9.66 19.90
C ARG A 208 -6.24 -10.16 20.56
N ASN A 209 -5.88 -9.64 21.73
CA ASN A 209 -4.60 -9.91 22.41
C ASN A 209 -3.37 -9.65 21.51
N LEU A 210 -3.44 -8.62 20.67
CA LEU A 210 -2.31 -8.11 19.91
C LEU A 210 -1.57 -7.12 20.81
N SER A 211 -0.30 -7.40 21.10
CA SER A 211 0.57 -6.58 21.97
C SER A 211 1.50 -5.69 21.18
#